data_AF-N9ZH98-F1
#
_entry.id   AF-N9ZH98-F1
#
_cell.length_a   1.000
_cell.length_b   1.000
_cell.length_c   1.000
_cell.angle_alpha   90.00
_cell.angle_beta   90.00
_cell.angle_gamma   90.00
#
_symmetry.space_group_name_H-M   'P 1'
#
loop_
_entity.id
_entity.type
_entity.pdbx_description
1 polymer ?
#
loop_
_entity_poly.entity_id
_entity_poly.type
_entity_poly.pdbx_seq_one_letter_code
_entity_poly.pdbx_strand_id
1 'polypeptide(L)'
;MGIETTEKKTVKKKATKRIDINRIFRQGITVPVLSVLLSIMAAMPVYASQWMQDGNGWRWKNDNGSYPENCWQWLDGNQDGMAEHYYFGPDGYMISDTTAPDGQQVNEEGAWIMDGVIQREEMAGADNRTWQINMSETEYIQFTDMANRINGKNRTWNGEEPEHQRTNPTSTEDISSDESAYRIIELVNVERQKRGENVLSVNQELMENAAARAVEACIYYSHTRPDKSKFDTAITVERYSSAENLAKLYSRDSMEMIAEAAVEKWMDSESHKKQLLDDRWTETGAGVCESGGYIYISQIFVKGM
;
A
#
# COMPACT_ATOMS: atom_id res chain seq x y z
N MET A 1 109.69 34.02 35.25
CA MET A 1 108.63 33.80 36.26
C MET A 1 107.33 34.28 35.60
N GLY A 2 106.53 33.37 35.06
CA GLY A 2 105.36 33.68 34.23
C GLY A 2 104.29 32.63 34.46
N ILE A 3 103.05 33.09 34.61
CA ILE A 3 101.87 32.29 34.98
C ILE A 3 101.03 32.00 33.72
N GLU A 4 100.55 30.75 33.71
CA GLU A 4 99.47 30.07 32.99
C GLU A 4 98.51 30.86 32.07
N THR A 5 98.02 30.18 31.03
CA THR A 5 96.62 29.72 30.97
C THR A 5 96.38 28.74 29.82
N THR A 6 95.46 27.80 30.05
CA THR A 6 95.17 26.62 29.23
C THR A 6 93.74 26.72 28.71
N GLU A 7 93.47 26.39 27.44
CA GLU A 7 92.16 25.85 27.06
C GLU A 7 92.23 25.00 25.76
N LYS A 8 91.70 23.77 25.83
CA LYS A 8 91.70 22.76 24.75
C LYS A 8 90.32 22.65 24.10
N LYS A 9 90.32 22.69 22.77
CA LYS A 9 89.24 22.29 21.85
C LYS A 9 88.90 20.81 21.98
N THR A 10 87.62 20.41 21.80
CA THR A 10 87.29 19.12 21.17
C THR A 10 85.92 19.11 20.49
N VAL A 11 85.92 18.57 19.27
CA VAL A 11 84.81 18.35 18.32
C VAL A 11 83.90 17.18 18.78
N LYS A 12 82.58 17.27 18.58
CA LYS A 12 81.64 16.15 18.76
C LYS A 12 81.10 15.62 17.42
N LYS A 13 81.23 14.30 17.22
CA LYS A 13 80.66 13.49 16.13
C LYS A 13 79.15 13.27 16.32
N LYS A 14 78.43 13.20 15.18
CA LYS A 14 77.03 12.76 15.03
C LYS A 14 76.88 11.27 15.35
N ALA A 15 75.83 10.91 16.08
CA ALA A 15 75.33 9.54 16.20
C ALA A 15 73.79 9.54 16.24
N THR A 16 73.18 8.83 15.29
CA THR A 16 71.75 8.63 15.09
C THR A 16 71.18 7.69 16.16
N LYS A 17 70.00 7.99 16.74
CA LYS A 17 69.29 7.07 17.64
C LYS A 17 67.82 6.95 17.24
N ARG A 18 67.37 5.70 17.10
CA ARG A 18 66.02 5.24 16.73
C ARG A 18 65.00 5.58 17.82
N ILE A 19 63.75 5.81 17.44
CA ILE A 19 62.61 6.10 18.34
C ILE A 19 61.92 4.77 18.66
N ASP A 20 61.80 4.44 19.95
CA ASP A 20 61.00 3.32 20.48
C ASP A 20 59.65 3.83 20.99
N ILE A 21 58.54 3.20 20.56
CA ILE A 21 57.16 3.71 20.65
C ILE A 21 56.42 3.34 21.97
N ASN A 22 57.01 2.59 22.90
CA ASN A 22 56.27 2.02 24.05
C ASN A 22 56.62 2.60 25.44
N ARG A 23 56.41 3.89 25.67
CA ARG A 23 56.49 4.43 27.05
C ARG A 23 55.61 5.64 27.31
N ILE A 24 54.29 5.46 27.45
CA ILE A 24 53.49 6.28 28.37
C ILE A 24 52.36 5.42 28.96
N PHE A 25 52.56 4.87 30.15
CA PHE A 25 51.46 4.51 31.05
C PHE A 25 51.88 4.71 32.50
N ARG A 26 50.91 5.25 33.28
CA ARG A 26 50.86 5.50 34.73
C ARG A 26 51.31 6.89 35.19
N GLN A 27 50.33 7.75 35.43
CA GLN A 27 50.01 8.28 36.77
C GLN A 27 48.60 8.89 36.74
N GLY A 28 47.72 8.47 37.64
CA GLY A 28 46.41 9.11 37.85
C GLY A 28 46.50 10.23 38.89
N ILE A 29 45.48 11.12 38.91
CA ILE A 29 44.75 11.68 40.07
C ILE A 29 43.87 12.88 39.58
N THR A 30 42.55 12.68 39.72
CA THR A 30 41.36 13.58 39.90
C THR A 30 41.28 15.07 39.52
N VAL A 31 40.05 15.46 39.11
CA VAL A 31 39.47 16.73 38.57
C VAL A 31 39.05 17.75 39.65
N PRO A 32 38.91 19.08 39.35
CA PRO A 32 37.56 19.70 39.27
C PRO A 32 37.33 20.76 38.14
N VAL A 33 36.17 20.62 37.45
CA VAL A 33 35.14 21.59 36.97
C VAL A 33 35.58 23.04 36.59
N LEU A 34 35.65 23.42 35.30
CA LEU A 34 34.63 23.98 34.37
C LEU A 34 34.52 25.52 34.39
N SER A 35 34.91 26.17 33.28
CA SER A 35 34.25 27.34 32.66
C SER A 35 35.04 27.87 31.46
N VAL A 36 34.58 27.62 30.23
CA VAL A 36 34.89 28.45 29.05
C VAL A 36 33.58 28.71 28.32
N LEU A 37 33.29 30.00 28.14
CA LEU A 37 32.20 30.57 27.35
C LEU A 37 32.31 30.09 25.89
N LEU A 38 31.39 29.24 25.45
CA LEU A 38 31.12 29.02 24.03
C LEU A 38 29.80 29.72 23.71
N SER A 39 29.88 30.80 22.93
CA SER A 39 28.74 31.47 22.33
C SER A 39 27.93 30.46 21.53
N ILE A 40 26.80 30.03 22.09
CA ILE A 40 25.79 29.26 21.38
C ILE A 40 25.17 30.22 20.36
N MET A 41 25.78 30.32 19.17
CA MET A 41 24.92 30.43 17.99
C MET A 41 24.13 29.13 18.01
N ALA A 42 22.87 29.19 18.43
CA ALA A 42 21.96 28.11 18.19
C ALA A 42 21.88 27.97 16.68
N ALA A 43 22.72 27.11 16.10
CA ALA A 43 22.36 26.43 14.89
C ALA A 43 21.08 25.70 15.27
N MET A 44 19.93 26.31 14.96
CA MET A 44 18.68 25.59 15.03
C MET A 44 18.90 24.32 14.22
N PRO A 45 18.61 23.12 14.76
CA PRO A 45 18.64 21.93 13.93
C PRO A 45 17.79 22.23 12.70
N VAL A 46 18.41 22.27 11.52
CA VAL A 46 17.65 22.05 10.28
C VAL A 46 17.15 20.62 10.44
N TYR A 47 15.85 20.47 10.69
CA TYR A 47 15.26 19.16 10.90
C TYR A 47 15.41 18.38 9.59
N ALA A 48 16.25 17.34 9.61
CA ALA A 48 16.19 16.30 8.59
C ALA A 48 15.00 15.39 8.90
N SER A 49 14.25 15.03 7.87
CA SER A 49 13.12 14.10 7.97
C SER A 49 13.59 12.79 8.63
N GLN A 50 12.74 12.21 9.48
CA GLN A 50 13.16 11.05 10.29
C GLN A 50 11.99 10.15 10.69
N TRP A 51 12.30 8.86 10.86
CA TRP A 51 11.44 7.90 11.52
C TRP A 51 11.32 8.22 13.01
N MET A 52 10.10 8.14 13.52
CA MET A 52 9.79 8.23 14.94
C MET A 52 9.05 6.96 15.36
N GLN A 53 9.43 6.39 16.50
CA GLN A 53 8.75 5.26 17.12
C GLN A 53 8.31 5.62 18.53
N ASP A 54 7.07 5.30 18.87
CA ASP A 54 6.57 5.35 20.24
C ASP A 54 5.65 4.16 20.55
N GLY A 55 4.91 4.21 21.67
CA GLY A 55 4.02 3.11 22.09
C GLY A 55 2.84 2.84 21.15
N ASN A 56 2.66 3.66 20.12
CA ASN A 56 1.63 3.55 19.09
C ASN A 56 2.19 3.08 17.74
N GLY A 57 3.47 2.71 17.63
CA GLY A 57 4.09 2.27 16.38
C GLY A 57 5.01 3.30 15.74
N TRP A 58 5.26 3.13 14.44
CA TRP A 58 6.16 3.97 13.65
C TRP A 58 5.41 5.09 12.93
N ARG A 59 6.00 6.28 12.84
CA ARG A 59 5.52 7.40 12.05
C ARG A 59 6.68 8.17 11.43
N TRP A 60 6.42 8.91 10.36
CA TRP A 60 7.44 9.72 9.70
C TRP A 60 7.24 11.21 9.97
N LYS A 61 8.31 11.91 10.33
CA LYS A 61 8.28 13.38 10.48
C LYS A 61 8.99 14.01 9.28
N ASN A 62 8.25 14.74 8.45
CA ASN A 62 8.81 15.50 7.33
C ASN A 62 9.63 16.71 7.81
N ASP A 63 10.47 17.27 6.94
CA ASP A 63 11.33 18.44 7.21
C ASP A 63 10.53 19.66 7.70
N ASN A 64 9.31 19.84 7.18
CA ASN A 64 8.39 20.92 7.57
C ASN A 64 7.70 20.66 8.93
N GLY A 65 7.99 19.53 9.58
CA GLY A 65 7.40 19.10 10.85
C GLY A 65 6.03 18.43 10.74
N SER A 66 5.49 18.24 9.53
CA SER A 66 4.23 17.53 9.30
C SER A 66 4.42 16.01 9.36
N TYR A 67 3.31 15.30 9.50
CA TYR A 67 3.24 13.83 9.45
C TYR A 67 2.35 13.44 8.25
N PRO A 68 2.73 12.42 7.46
CA PRO A 68 1.83 11.84 6.47
C PRO A 68 0.67 11.13 7.16
N GLU A 69 -0.54 11.35 6.66
CA GLU A 69 -1.77 10.76 7.18
C GLU A 69 -2.63 10.31 6.01
N ASN A 70 -3.23 9.12 6.12
CA ASN A 70 -4.11 8.52 5.12
C ASN A 70 -3.54 8.54 3.68
N CYS A 71 -2.26 8.22 3.55
CA CYS A 71 -1.58 8.29 2.26
C CYS A 71 -0.38 7.37 2.20
N TRP A 72 0.02 7.06 0.97
CA TRP A 72 1.35 6.53 0.73
C TRP A 72 2.39 7.64 0.60
N GLN A 73 3.62 7.33 1.00
CA GLN A 73 4.77 8.17 0.76
C GLN A 73 6.04 7.34 0.49
N TRP A 74 6.81 7.76 -0.53
CA TRP A 74 8.15 7.22 -0.79
C TRP A 74 9.16 7.86 0.15
N LEU A 75 9.92 7.05 0.88
CA LEU A 75 10.86 7.49 1.90
C LEU A 75 12.19 6.74 1.76
N ASP A 76 13.27 7.49 1.51
CA ASP A 76 14.65 7.02 1.73
C ASP A 76 14.98 7.16 3.23
N GLY A 77 14.35 6.31 4.03
CA GLY A 77 14.43 6.38 5.49
C GLY A 77 15.79 5.97 6.05
N ASN A 78 16.55 5.17 5.30
CA ASN A 78 17.87 4.66 5.67
C ASN A 78 19.03 5.47 5.03
N GLN A 79 18.71 6.41 4.14
CA GLN A 79 19.64 7.30 3.44
C GLN A 79 20.65 6.55 2.57
N ASP A 80 20.22 5.44 1.97
CA ASP A 80 21.05 4.64 1.07
C ASP A 80 20.92 5.06 -0.42
N GLY A 81 20.04 6.02 -0.70
CA GLY A 81 19.74 6.53 -2.04
C GLY A 81 18.61 5.78 -2.75
N MET A 82 18.03 4.76 -2.13
CA MET A 82 16.86 4.02 -2.59
C MET A 82 15.71 4.23 -1.60
N ALA A 83 14.59 4.75 -2.08
CA ALA A 83 13.40 4.89 -1.26
C ALA A 83 12.50 3.67 -1.35
N GLU A 84 11.84 3.35 -0.24
CA GLU A 84 10.72 2.43 -0.17
C GLU A 84 9.39 3.18 -0.01
N HIS A 85 8.29 2.53 -0.36
CA HIS A 85 6.95 3.11 -0.29
C HIS A 85 6.21 2.60 0.95
N TYR A 86 5.72 3.52 1.78
CA TYR A 86 5.07 3.22 3.06
C TYR A 86 3.67 3.82 3.10
N TYR A 87 2.71 3.10 3.70
CA TYR A 87 1.37 3.62 3.93
C TYR A 87 1.19 4.09 5.36
N PHE A 88 0.71 5.32 5.53
CA PHE A 88 0.38 5.90 6.82
C PHE A 88 -1.13 5.95 6.99
N GLY A 89 -1.61 5.39 8.11
CA GLY A 89 -3.02 5.39 8.45
C GLY A 89 -3.56 6.79 8.78
N PRO A 90 -4.87 6.89 9.06
CA PRO A 90 -5.51 8.19 9.35
C PRO A 90 -5.00 8.89 10.61
N ASP A 91 -4.27 8.18 11.47
CA ASP A 91 -3.64 8.67 12.68
C ASP A 91 -2.15 9.00 12.52
N GLY A 92 -1.64 8.86 11.30
CA GLY A 92 -0.26 9.16 10.91
C GLY A 92 0.77 8.09 11.24
N TYR A 93 0.31 6.90 11.66
CA TYR A 93 1.20 5.76 11.94
C TYR A 93 1.24 4.81 10.75
N MET A 94 2.43 4.30 10.47
CA MET A 94 2.69 3.35 9.40
C MET A 94 2.07 2.00 9.73
N ILE A 95 1.40 1.40 8.75
CA ILE A 95 0.94 0.00 8.84
C ILE A 95 2.06 -0.96 8.40
N SER A 96 2.09 -2.17 8.95
CA SER A 96 3.06 -3.22 8.62
C SER A 96 2.41 -4.59 8.67
N ASP A 97 3.02 -5.57 7.98
CA ASP A 97 2.56 -6.96 7.87
C ASP A 97 1.07 -7.07 7.54
N THR A 98 0.64 -6.29 6.55
CA THR A 98 -0.78 -6.13 6.26
C THR A 98 -1.02 -5.67 4.83
N THR A 99 -2.27 -5.34 4.53
CA THR A 99 -2.66 -4.77 3.26
C THR A 99 -3.22 -3.36 3.48
N ALA A 100 -2.63 -2.36 2.82
CA ALA A 100 -3.08 -0.97 2.82
C ALA A 100 -4.48 -0.82 2.19
N PRO A 101 -5.23 0.29 2.41
CA PRO A 101 -6.61 0.37 1.97
C PRO A 101 -6.77 0.43 0.46
N ASP A 102 -5.67 0.64 -0.27
CA ASP A 102 -5.59 0.47 -1.72
C ASP A 102 -5.15 -0.94 -2.15
N GLY A 103 -5.27 -1.96 -1.29
CA GLY A 103 -5.06 -3.36 -1.65
C GLY A 103 -3.61 -3.79 -1.82
N GLN A 104 -2.67 -2.85 -1.76
CA GLN A 104 -1.26 -3.14 -1.85
C GLN A 104 -0.77 -3.76 -0.54
N GLN A 105 0.07 -4.79 -0.66
CA GLN A 105 0.64 -5.46 0.50
C GLN A 105 1.86 -4.71 1.01
N VAL A 106 2.02 -4.66 2.34
CA VAL A 106 3.23 -4.20 3.00
C VAL A 106 3.82 -5.35 3.80
N ASN A 107 5.14 -5.52 3.74
CA ASN A 107 5.85 -6.54 4.50
C ASN A 107 5.91 -6.20 6.02
N GLU A 108 6.59 -7.03 6.81
CA GLU A 108 6.81 -6.81 8.25
C GLU A 108 7.48 -5.47 8.59
N GLU A 109 8.23 -4.90 7.64
CA GLU A 109 8.90 -3.60 7.78
C GLU A 109 8.02 -2.43 7.30
N GLY A 110 6.80 -2.70 6.83
CA GLY A 110 5.87 -1.71 6.28
C GLY A 110 6.15 -1.27 4.85
N ALA A 111 7.17 -1.84 4.20
CA ALA A 111 7.54 -1.53 2.83
C ALA A 111 6.57 -2.21 1.86
N TRP A 112 6.11 -1.45 0.86
CA TRP A 112 5.27 -1.96 -0.22
C TRP A 112 5.96 -3.10 -0.98
N ILE A 113 5.23 -4.19 -1.13
CA ILE A 113 5.63 -5.36 -1.91
C ILE A 113 4.66 -5.62 -3.06
N MET A 114 5.22 -6.08 -4.18
CA MET A 114 4.48 -6.64 -5.31
C MET A 114 5.04 -8.03 -5.59
N ASP A 115 4.17 -9.04 -5.56
CA ASP A 115 4.55 -10.46 -5.71
C ASP A 115 5.70 -10.90 -4.77
N GLY A 116 5.70 -10.37 -3.54
CA GLY A 116 6.74 -10.65 -2.53
C GLY A 116 8.05 -9.87 -2.71
N VAL A 117 8.14 -8.99 -3.71
CA VAL A 117 9.33 -8.17 -3.98
C VAL A 117 9.10 -6.72 -3.52
N ILE A 118 10.00 -6.22 -2.67
CA ILE A 118 10.00 -4.83 -2.20
C ILE A 118 10.18 -3.88 -3.39
N GLN A 119 9.27 -2.92 -3.52
CA GLN A 119 9.36 -1.88 -4.54
C GLN A 119 10.28 -0.76 -4.06
N ARG A 120 11.27 -0.39 -4.90
CA ARG A 120 12.25 0.66 -4.60
C ARG A 120 12.38 1.63 -5.77
N GLU A 121 12.56 2.92 -5.48
CA GLU A 121 12.80 3.98 -6.47
C GLU A 121 14.09 4.74 -6.11
N GLU A 122 14.95 5.02 -7.08
CA GLU A 122 16.11 5.91 -6.89
C GLU A 122 15.61 7.34 -6.63
N MET A 123 15.97 7.93 -5.49
CA MET A 123 15.51 9.26 -5.13
C MET A 123 16.67 10.21 -4.83
N ALA A 124 16.75 11.32 -5.56
CA ALA A 124 17.67 12.42 -5.28
C ALA A 124 17.08 13.37 -4.22
N GLY A 125 16.90 12.88 -2.99
CA GLY A 125 16.35 13.62 -1.85
C GLY A 125 14.87 13.36 -1.55
N ALA A 126 14.42 13.77 -0.35
CA ALA A 126 13.08 13.50 0.18
C ALA A 126 11.99 14.15 -0.69
N ASP A 127 11.21 13.33 -1.39
CA ASP A 127 10.04 13.79 -2.11
C ASP A 127 8.80 13.69 -1.22
N ASN A 128 8.06 14.79 -1.10
CA ASN A 128 6.79 14.85 -0.39
C ASN A 128 5.60 14.46 -1.30
N ARG A 129 5.84 13.73 -2.40
CA ARG A 129 4.78 13.08 -3.21
C ARG A 129 3.99 12.11 -2.33
N THR A 130 2.84 12.56 -1.84
CA THR A 130 1.88 11.71 -1.16
C THR A 130 0.79 11.24 -2.11
N TRP A 131 0.41 9.97 -2.01
CA TRP A 131 -0.74 9.42 -2.73
C TRP A 131 -1.88 9.24 -1.75
N GLN A 132 -2.86 10.15 -1.81
CA GLN A 132 -4.04 10.12 -0.96
C GLN A 132 -5.03 9.08 -1.45
N ILE A 133 -5.56 8.29 -0.51
CA ILE A 133 -6.59 7.30 -0.80
C ILE A 133 -7.95 7.86 -0.42
N ASN A 134 -8.85 7.94 -1.40
CA ASN A 134 -10.25 8.26 -1.17
C ASN A 134 -10.97 6.98 -0.74
N MET A 135 -11.44 6.96 0.50
CA MET A 135 -12.24 5.87 1.08
C MET A 135 -13.66 6.36 1.37
N SER A 136 -14.65 5.47 1.26
CA SER A 136 -15.98 5.69 1.84
C SER A 136 -15.90 5.77 3.38
N GLU A 137 -16.93 6.31 4.02
CA GLU A 137 -16.97 6.47 5.48
C GLU A 137 -16.88 5.12 6.22
N THR A 138 -17.53 4.09 5.68
CA THR A 138 -17.46 2.72 6.21
C THR A 138 -16.06 2.13 6.08
N GLU A 139 -15.41 2.25 4.91
CA GLU A 139 -14.04 1.78 4.69
C GLU A 139 -13.04 2.51 5.59
N TYR A 140 -13.23 3.81 5.78
CA TYR A 140 -12.40 4.62 6.66
C TYR A 140 -12.47 4.16 8.12
N ILE A 141 -13.67 3.86 8.63
CA ILE A 141 -13.87 3.37 10.00
C ILE A 141 -13.21 2.00 10.18
N GLN A 142 -13.46 1.07 9.26
CA GLN A 142 -12.90 -0.28 9.32
C GLN A 142 -11.37 -0.27 9.20
N PHE A 143 -10.83 0.54 8.30
CA PHE A 143 -9.39 0.68 8.14
C PHE A 143 -8.75 1.33 9.38
N THR A 144 -9.41 2.33 9.97
CA THR A 144 -8.94 2.95 11.22
C THR A 144 -8.86 1.92 12.35
N ASP A 145 -9.86 1.05 12.49
CA ASP A 145 -9.84 -0.02 13.49
C ASP A 145 -8.71 -1.03 13.24
N MET A 146 -8.47 -1.40 11.98
CA MET A 146 -7.36 -2.28 11.60
C MET A 146 -6.01 -1.65 11.93
N ALA A 147 -5.78 -0.41 11.48
CA ALA A 147 -4.54 0.31 11.72
C ALA A 147 -4.28 0.47 13.23
N ASN A 148 -5.31 0.74 14.02
CA ASN A 148 -5.22 0.80 15.48
C ASN A 148 -4.77 -0.55 16.09
N ARG A 149 -5.31 -1.67 15.60
CA ARG A 149 -4.93 -3.02 16.09
C ARG A 149 -3.46 -3.35 15.78
N ILE A 150 -3.02 -3.07 14.56
CA ILE A 150 -1.62 -3.27 14.12
C ILE A 150 -0.66 -2.45 15.00
N ASN A 151 -1.06 -1.22 15.29
CA ASN A 151 -0.28 -0.26 16.06
C ASN A 151 -0.43 -0.40 17.59
N GLY A 152 -1.03 -1.50 18.07
CA GLY A 152 -1.16 -1.79 19.50
C GLY A 152 -2.09 -0.85 20.27
N LYS A 153 -2.89 -0.05 19.57
CA LYS A 153 -3.87 0.89 20.16
C LYS A 153 -5.15 0.15 20.53
N ASN A 154 -5.16 -0.49 21.69
CA ASN A 154 -6.42 -0.93 22.31
C ASN A 154 -7.20 0.29 22.82
N ARG A 155 -8.01 0.91 21.95
CA ARG A 155 -9.13 1.75 22.42
C ARG A 155 -10.32 0.85 22.70
N THR A 156 -10.64 0.68 23.98
CA THR A 156 -12.02 0.36 24.39
C THR A 156 -12.91 1.52 23.95
N TRP A 157 -13.65 1.36 22.86
CA TRP A 157 -14.73 2.26 22.51
C TRP A 157 -16.03 1.72 23.13
N ASN A 158 -16.54 2.42 24.14
CA ASN A 158 -17.85 2.16 24.74
C ASN A 158 -18.91 2.86 23.89
N GLY A 159 -19.41 2.18 22.86
CA GLY A 159 -20.60 2.58 22.13
C GLY A 159 -21.39 1.33 21.78
N GLU A 160 -22.66 1.33 22.15
CA GLU A 160 -23.57 0.20 21.98
C GLU A 160 -23.67 -0.19 20.49
N GLU A 161 -23.32 -1.44 20.21
CA GLU A 161 -23.40 -2.09 18.91
C GLU A 161 -24.89 -2.38 18.59
N PRO A 162 -25.43 -2.01 17.41
CA PRO A 162 -26.72 -2.54 17.00
C PRO A 162 -26.56 -4.04 16.74
N GLU A 163 -27.29 -4.83 17.51
CA GLU A 163 -27.31 -6.29 17.50
C GLU A 163 -27.73 -6.83 16.12
N HIS A 164 -26.76 -7.01 15.21
CA HIS A 164 -26.91 -7.92 14.09
C HIS A 164 -26.28 -9.25 14.49
N GLN A 165 -27.13 -10.25 14.72
CA GLN A 165 -26.75 -11.61 15.04
C GLN A 165 -25.74 -12.16 14.03
N ARG A 166 -24.47 -12.16 14.42
CA ARG A 166 -23.39 -12.84 13.72
C ARG A 166 -23.54 -14.34 14.02
N THR A 167 -24.23 -15.08 13.17
CA THR A 167 -24.15 -16.55 13.22
C THR A 167 -22.74 -16.96 12.81
N ASN A 168 -22.07 -17.72 13.68
CA ASN A 168 -20.74 -18.30 13.41
C ASN A 168 -20.76 -19.01 12.05
N PRO A 169 -19.85 -18.71 11.11
CA PRO A 169 -19.76 -19.50 9.89
C PRO A 169 -19.17 -20.86 10.26
N THR A 170 -20.03 -21.86 10.24
CA THR A 170 -19.66 -23.26 9.99
C THR A 170 -18.79 -23.29 8.74
N SER A 171 -17.68 -24.02 8.77
CA SER A 171 -16.78 -24.20 7.63
C SER A 171 -17.52 -24.74 6.39
N THR A 172 -17.94 -23.85 5.51
CA THR A 172 -18.25 -24.11 4.11
C THR A 172 -17.06 -23.62 3.29
N GLU A 173 -16.52 -24.45 2.40
CA GLU A 173 -15.55 -23.98 1.40
C GLU A 173 -16.15 -22.78 0.66
N ASP A 174 -15.35 -21.73 0.49
CA ASP A 174 -15.73 -20.55 -0.30
C ASP A 174 -15.96 -20.95 -1.76
N ILE A 175 -16.78 -20.17 -2.48
CA ILE A 175 -17.07 -20.44 -3.89
C ILE A 175 -15.86 -20.11 -4.76
N SER A 176 -15.71 -20.81 -5.88
CA SER A 176 -14.68 -20.52 -6.88
C SER A 176 -14.96 -19.21 -7.63
N SER A 177 -13.96 -18.67 -8.34
CA SER A 177 -14.14 -17.49 -9.20
C SER A 177 -15.19 -17.71 -10.29
N ASP A 178 -15.28 -18.94 -10.84
CA ASP A 178 -16.31 -19.30 -11.82
C ASP A 178 -17.71 -19.29 -11.18
N GLU A 179 -17.86 -19.87 -9.99
CA GLU A 179 -19.13 -19.82 -9.24
C GLU A 179 -19.51 -18.39 -8.84
N SER A 180 -18.54 -17.55 -8.49
CA SER A 180 -18.75 -16.12 -8.23
C SER A 180 -19.26 -15.38 -9.47
N ALA A 181 -18.77 -15.72 -10.67
CA ALA A 181 -19.28 -15.17 -11.92
C ALA A 181 -20.77 -15.50 -12.14
N TYR A 182 -21.19 -16.73 -11.87
CA TYR A 182 -22.61 -17.09 -11.90
C TYR A 182 -23.41 -16.36 -10.82
N ARG A 183 -22.85 -16.25 -9.61
CA ARG A 183 -23.47 -15.57 -8.48
C ARG A 183 -23.75 -14.10 -8.76
N ILE A 184 -22.83 -13.40 -9.42
CA ILE A 184 -23.03 -12.01 -9.86
C ILE A 184 -24.27 -11.90 -10.76
N ILE A 185 -24.42 -12.80 -11.74
CA ILE A 185 -25.58 -12.75 -12.66
C ILE A 185 -26.88 -13.05 -11.91
N GLU A 186 -26.88 -13.99 -10.98
CA GLU A 186 -28.03 -14.29 -10.13
C GLU A 186 -28.46 -13.05 -9.33
N LEU A 187 -27.52 -12.38 -8.65
CA LEU A 187 -27.78 -11.18 -7.87
C LEU A 187 -28.30 -10.02 -8.75
N VAL A 188 -27.77 -9.84 -9.96
CA VAL A 188 -28.29 -8.88 -10.94
C VAL A 188 -29.74 -9.22 -11.32
N ASN A 189 -30.03 -10.50 -11.58
CA ASN A 189 -31.39 -10.93 -11.90
C ASN A 189 -32.36 -10.76 -10.72
N VAL A 190 -31.91 -10.91 -9.47
CA VAL A 190 -32.69 -10.54 -8.28
C VAL A 190 -33.03 -9.05 -8.30
N GLU A 191 -32.08 -8.17 -8.60
CA GLU A 191 -32.34 -6.73 -8.71
C GLU A 191 -33.29 -6.38 -9.87
N ARG A 192 -33.19 -7.07 -11.00
CA ARG A 192 -34.12 -6.91 -12.15
C ARG A 192 -35.54 -7.35 -11.77
N GLN A 193 -35.69 -8.51 -11.15
CA GLN A 193 -36.99 -9.03 -10.70
C GLN A 193 -37.67 -8.13 -9.66
N LYS A 194 -36.93 -7.55 -8.71
CA LYS A 194 -37.47 -6.57 -7.75
C LYS A 194 -38.16 -5.38 -8.42
N ARG A 195 -37.83 -5.09 -9.68
CA ARG A 195 -38.35 -3.95 -10.46
C ARG A 195 -39.33 -4.38 -11.56
N GLY A 196 -39.64 -5.67 -11.67
CA GLY A 196 -40.51 -6.20 -12.71
C GLY A 196 -39.86 -6.28 -14.09
N GLU A 197 -38.53 -6.18 -14.16
CA GLU A 197 -37.76 -6.28 -15.40
C GLU A 197 -37.55 -7.76 -15.78
N ASN A 198 -37.30 -8.03 -17.06
CA ASN A 198 -37.04 -9.38 -17.53
C ASN A 198 -35.68 -9.89 -17.00
N VAL A 199 -35.59 -11.16 -16.59
CA VAL A 199 -34.28 -11.75 -16.22
C VAL A 199 -33.40 -11.93 -17.46
N LEU A 200 -32.10 -11.71 -17.30
CA LEU A 200 -31.09 -11.98 -18.32
C LEU A 200 -30.80 -13.48 -18.36
N SER A 201 -30.77 -14.05 -19.57
CA SER A 201 -30.33 -15.43 -19.76
C SER A 201 -28.81 -15.50 -19.67
N VAL A 202 -28.29 -16.48 -18.92
CA VAL A 202 -26.85 -16.78 -18.94
C VAL A 202 -26.50 -17.40 -20.29
N ASN A 203 -25.51 -16.84 -20.99
CA ASN A 203 -24.95 -17.39 -22.21
C ASN A 203 -23.51 -17.86 -21.93
N GLN A 204 -23.23 -19.15 -22.15
CA GLN A 204 -21.95 -19.78 -21.82
C GLN A 204 -20.78 -19.21 -22.63
N GLU A 205 -21.00 -18.89 -23.90
CA GLU A 205 -19.97 -18.24 -24.73
C GLU A 205 -19.69 -16.81 -24.24
N LEU A 206 -20.70 -16.09 -23.73
CA LEU A 206 -20.48 -14.81 -23.07
C LEU A 206 -19.76 -14.94 -21.73
N MET A 207 -19.94 -16.04 -20.97
CA MET A 207 -19.15 -16.30 -19.77
C MET A 207 -17.67 -16.41 -20.13
N GLU A 208 -17.33 -17.17 -21.18
CA GLU A 208 -15.96 -17.30 -21.68
C GLU A 208 -15.39 -15.95 -22.17
N ASN A 209 -16.17 -15.19 -22.94
CA ASN A 209 -15.77 -13.85 -23.40
C ASN A 209 -15.54 -12.90 -22.21
N ALA A 210 -16.41 -12.93 -21.20
CA ALA A 210 -16.30 -12.10 -20.01
C ALA A 210 -15.12 -12.51 -19.11
N ALA A 211 -14.82 -13.81 -18.99
CA ALA A 211 -13.64 -14.32 -18.31
C ALA A 211 -12.35 -13.84 -18.98
N ALA A 212 -12.27 -13.90 -20.31
CA ALA A 212 -11.15 -13.33 -21.06
C ALA A 212 -11.01 -11.83 -20.79
N ARG A 213 -12.12 -11.09 -20.75
CA ARG A 213 -12.12 -9.67 -20.41
C ARG A 213 -11.67 -9.38 -18.98
N ALA A 214 -12.05 -10.21 -18.00
CA ALA A 214 -11.58 -10.09 -16.63
C ALA A 214 -10.06 -10.32 -16.52
N VAL A 215 -9.52 -11.31 -17.22
CA VAL A 215 -8.07 -11.57 -17.31
C VAL A 215 -7.33 -10.41 -17.99
N GLU A 216 -7.90 -9.84 -19.05
CA GLU A 216 -7.35 -8.64 -19.68
C GLU A 216 -7.36 -7.43 -18.73
N ALA A 217 -8.42 -7.28 -17.93
CA ALA A 217 -8.55 -6.23 -16.93
C ALA A 217 -7.54 -6.37 -15.77
N CYS A 218 -7.14 -7.61 -15.43
CA CYS A 218 -6.03 -7.89 -14.50
C CYS A 218 -4.71 -7.29 -14.99
N ILE A 219 -4.48 -7.23 -16.31
CA ILE A 219 -3.28 -6.65 -16.92
C ILE A 219 -3.45 -5.13 -17.09
N TYR A 220 -4.62 -4.69 -17.58
CA TYR A 220 -4.91 -3.30 -17.87
C TYR A 220 -6.40 -3.01 -17.64
N TYR A 221 -6.73 -2.39 -16.51
CA TYR A 221 -8.11 -2.09 -16.12
C TYR A 221 -8.73 -1.00 -17.00
N SER A 222 -9.34 -1.42 -18.11
CA SER A 222 -9.96 -0.53 -19.10
C SER A 222 -10.99 -1.28 -19.95
N HIS A 223 -12.01 -0.55 -20.43
CA HIS A 223 -12.90 -1.00 -21.51
C HIS A 223 -12.19 -1.09 -22.88
N THR A 224 -10.95 -0.61 -22.95
CA THR A 224 -10.05 -0.85 -24.09
C THR A 224 -9.19 -2.07 -23.77
N ARG A 225 -9.18 -3.04 -24.68
CA ARG A 225 -8.39 -4.27 -24.54
C ARG A 225 -6.88 -3.97 -24.62
N PRO A 226 -6.01 -4.86 -24.12
CA PRO A 226 -4.55 -4.65 -24.13
C PRO A 226 -3.96 -4.43 -25.54
N ASP A 227 -4.58 -4.99 -26.57
CA ASP A 227 -4.22 -4.79 -27.98
C ASP A 227 -4.76 -3.48 -28.59
N LYS A 228 -5.36 -2.61 -27.75
CA LYS A 228 -6.01 -1.33 -28.10
C LYS A 228 -7.33 -1.45 -28.84
N SER A 229 -7.85 -2.65 -29.04
CA SER A 229 -9.20 -2.84 -29.57
C SER A 229 -10.25 -2.53 -28.51
N LYS A 230 -11.50 -2.37 -28.93
CA LYS A 230 -12.64 -2.16 -28.02
C LYS A 230 -13.01 -3.47 -27.33
N PHE A 231 -13.59 -3.40 -26.12
CA PHE A 231 -14.07 -4.60 -25.40
C PHE A 231 -14.97 -5.51 -26.26
N ASP A 232 -15.83 -4.92 -27.09
CA ASP A 232 -16.83 -5.65 -27.88
C ASP A 232 -16.19 -6.56 -28.95
N THR A 233 -14.93 -6.34 -29.31
CA THR A 233 -14.17 -7.24 -30.19
C THR A 233 -13.82 -8.58 -29.54
N ALA A 234 -13.93 -8.70 -28.21
CA ALA A 234 -13.79 -9.97 -27.50
C ALA A 234 -15.06 -10.83 -27.56
N ILE A 235 -16.20 -10.24 -27.96
CA ILE A 235 -17.49 -10.93 -27.93
C ILE A 235 -17.71 -11.65 -29.25
N THR A 236 -17.77 -12.98 -29.20
CA THR A 236 -17.92 -13.86 -30.37
C THR A 236 -19.38 -14.20 -30.69
N VAL A 237 -20.28 -14.05 -29.71
CA VAL A 237 -21.73 -14.25 -29.88
C VAL A 237 -22.33 -13.21 -30.85
N GLU A 238 -23.16 -13.69 -31.77
CA GLU A 238 -23.96 -12.85 -32.68
C GLU A 238 -24.97 -12.00 -31.90
N ARG A 239 -25.02 -10.70 -32.20
CA ARG A 239 -25.78 -9.73 -31.40
C ARG A 239 -26.10 -8.46 -32.18
N TYR A 240 -27.17 -7.77 -31.81
CA TYR A 240 -27.45 -6.42 -32.31
C TYR A 240 -26.65 -5.34 -31.58
N SER A 241 -26.37 -5.54 -30.29
CA SER A 241 -25.64 -4.58 -29.46
C SER A 241 -25.04 -5.24 -28.23
N SER A 242 -24.02 -4.62 -27.65
CA SER A 242 -23.38 -5.07 -26.40
C SER A 242 -23.00 -3.92 -25.47
N ALA A 243 -22.82 -4.24 -24.19
CA ALA A 243 -22.21 -3.37 -23.18
C ALA A 243 -21.34 -4.19 -22.21
N GLU A 244 -20.48 -3.50 -21.47
CA GLU A 244 -19.63 -4.07 -20.44
C GLU A 244 -19.73 -3.22 -19.17
N ASN A 245 -19.90 -3.88 -18.04
CA ASN A 245 -19.59 -3.33 -16.72
C ASN A 245 -18.28 -3.94 -16.24
N LEU A 246 -17.36 -3.10 -15.77
CA LEU A 246 -16.11 -3.52 -15.12
C LEU A 246 -16.16 -3.17 -13.64
N ALA A 247 -15.62 -4.04 -12.80
CA ALA A 247 -15.33 -3.73 -11.41
C ALA A 247 -13.92 -4.18 -11.04
N LYS A 248 -13.35 -3.44 -10.10
CA LYS A 248 -12.12 -3.78 -9.39
C LYS A 248 -12.41 -3.65 -7.90
N LEU A 249 -12.17 -4.74 -7.17
CA LEU A 249 -12.41 -4.91 -5.73
C LEU A 249 -11.16 -5.51 -5.08
N TYR A 250 -11.00 -5.35 -3.77
CA TYR A 250 -9.90 -5.99 -3.05
C TYR A 250 -10.18 -7.48 -2.83
N SER A 251 -9.16 -8.33 -3.00
CA SER A 251 -9.26 -9.76 -2.66
C SER A 251 -9.00 -9.94 -1.16
N ARG A 252 -10.04 -9.71 -0.35
CA ARG A 252 -9.98 -9.82 1.13
C ARG A 252 -11.16 -10.58 1.72
N ASP A 253 -12.28 -10.55 1.01
CA ASP A 253 -13.51 -11.22 1.40
C ASP A 253 -13.69 -12.50 0.59
N SER A 254 -14.65 -13.31 1.01
CA SER A 254 -15.02 -14.51 0.27
C SER A 254 -15.54 -14.16 -1.13
N MET A 255 -15.40 -15.06 -2.08
CA MET A 255 -15.87 -14.85 -3.46
C MET A 255 -17.39 -14.63 -3.55
N GLU A 256 -18.14 -15.14 -2.58
CA GLU A 256 -19.57 -14.81 -2.38
C GLU A 256 -19.77 -13.34 -2.03
N MET A 257 -19.04 -12.83 -1.04
CA MET A 257 -19.10 -11.42 -0.65
C MET A 257 -18.60 -10.49 -1.75
N ILE A 258 -17.60 -10.91 -2.52
CA ILE A 258 -17.10 -10.18 -3.68
C ILE A 258 -18.18 -10.05 -4.77
N ALA A 259 -18.98 -11.10 -5.00
CA ALA A 259 -20.10 -11.03 -5.93
C ALA A 259 -21.16 -10.00 -5.47
N GLU A 260 -21.51 -10.01 -4.18
CA GLU A 260 -22.44 -9.04 -3.58
C GLU A 260 -21.91 -7.61 -3.70
N ALA A 261 -20.65 -7.39 -3.31
CA ALA A 261 -20.02 -6.07 -3.36
C ALA A 261 -19.90 -5.52 -4.79
N ALA A 262 -19.68 -6.39 -5.79
CA ALA A 262 -19.63 -5.98 -7.19
C ALA A 262 -20.98 -5.43 -7.66
N VAL A 263 -22.06 -6.15 -7.36
CA VAL A 263 -23.42 -5.76 -7.75
C VAL A 263 -23.86 -4.50 -7.02
N GLU A 264 -23.60 -4.40 -5.71
CA GLU A 264 -23.87 -3.19 -4.93
C GLU A 264 -23.14 -1.97 -5.50
N LYS A 265 -21.83 -2.08 -5.73
CA LYS A 265 -21.01 -1.00 -6.32
C LYS A 265 -21.51 -0.55 -7.69
N TRP A 266 -21.95 -1.49 -8.54
CA TRP A 266 -22.54 -1.14 -9.82
C TRP A 266 -23.93 -0.49 -9.68
N MET A 267 -24.75 -0.92 -8.72
CA MET A 267 -26.07 -0.35 -8.45
C MET A 267 -26.02 1.08 -7.90
N ASP A 268 -24.94 1.44 -7.22
CA ASP A 268 -24.67 2.80 -6.73
C ASP A 268 -24.09 3.73 -7.81
N SER A 269 -23.69 3.17 -8.96
CA SER A 269 -23.15 3.93 -10.08
C SER A 269 -24.15 4.05 -11.21
N GLU A 270 -24.64 5.27 -11.47
CA GLU A 270 -25.65 5.52 -12.51
C GLU A 270 -25.30 4.94 -13.90
N SER A 271 -24.02 4.97 -14.30
CA SER A 271 -23.59 4.40 -15.58
C SER A 271 -23.66 2.87 -15.62
N HIS A 272 -23.25 2.20 -14.54
CA HIS A 272 -23.23 0.74 -14.45
C HIS A 272 -24.63 0.18 -14.18
N LYS A 273 -25.33 0.77 -13.21
CA LYS A 273 -26.74 0.50 -12.89
C LYS A 273 -27.62 0.57 -14.12
N LYS A 274 -27.40 1.57 -14.97
CA LYS A 274 -28.11 1.67 -16.25
C LYS A 274 -27.96 0.39 -17.06
N GLN A 275 -26.76 -0.19 -17.19
CA GLN A 275 -26.60 -1.43 -17.97
C GLN A 275 -27.24 -2.63 -17.26
N LEU A 276 -27.15 -2.72 -15.92
CA LEU A 276 -27.75 -3.82 -15.16
C LEU A 276 -29.28 -3.89 -15.35
N LEU A 277 -29.94 -2.74 -15.43
CA LEU A 277 -31.39 -2.61 -15.46
C LEU A 277 -31.96 -2.29 -16.85
N ASP A 278 -31.12 -2.14 -17.87
CA ASP A 278 -31.60 -1.87 -19.23
C ASP A 278 -32.28 -3.12 -19.78
N ASP A 279 -33.56 -2.97 -20.12
CA ASP A 279 -34.42 -4.06 -20.58
C ASP A 279 -34.19 -4.44 -22.05
N ARG A 280 -33.30 -3.71 -22.74
CA ARG A 280 -32.87 -4.09 -24.10
C ARG A 280 -31.99 -5.33 -24.13
N TRP A 281 -31.38 -5.69 -23.00
CA TRP A 281 -30.49 -6.85 -22.90
C TRP A 281 -31.28 -8.13 -22.69
N THR A 282 -30.88 -9.18 -23.39
CA THR A 282 -31.55 -10.49 -23.33
C THR A 282 -30.64 -11.56 -22.75
N GLU A 283 -29.34 -11.41 -22.93
CA GLU A 283 -28.33 -12.39 -22.52
C GLU A 283 -27.14 -11.69 -21.86
N THR A 284 -26.49 -12.40 -20.94
CA THR A 284 -25.32 -11.90 -20.21
C THR A 284 -24.32 -13.02 -19.91
N GLY A 285 -23.08 -12.64 -19.69
CA GLY A 285 -22.04 -13.46 -19.10
C GLY A 285 -21.16 -12.61 -18.19
N ALA A 286 -20.51 -13.24 -17.21
CA ALA A 286 -19.61 -12.60 -16.28
C ALA A 286 -18.30 -13.39 -16.16
N GLY A 287 -17.24 -12.71 -15.77
CA GLY A 287 -15.93 -13.29 -15.54
C GLY A 287 -15.25 -12.61 -14.36
N VAL A 288 -14.47 -13.40 -13.62
CA VAL A 288 -13.76 -12.97 -12.41
C VAL A 288 -12.30 -13.40 -12.54
N CYS A 289 -11.37 -12.48 -12.28
CA CYS A 289 -9.94 -12.73 -12.26
C CYS A 289 -9.33 -12.15 -11.00
N GLU A 290 -8.60 -12.95 -10.24
CA GLU A 290 -7.83 -12.50 -9.08
C GLU A 290 -6.37 -12.28 -9.46
N SER A 291 -5.82 -11.10 -9.15
CA SER A 291 -4.41 -10.79 -9.39
C SER A 291 -3.94 -9.64 -8.49
N GLY A 292 -2.78 -9.81 -7.85
CA GLY A 292 -2.10 -8.74 -7.10
C GLY A 292 -2.93 -8.16 -5.95
N GLY A 293 -3.69 -8.99 -5.22
CA GLY A 293 -4.53 -8.55 -4.10
C GLY A 293 -5.88 -7.92 -4.52
N TYR A 294 -6.24 -8.02 -5.81
CA TYR A 294 -7.50 -7.51 -6.35
C TYR A 294 -8.28 -8.58 -7.08
N ILE A 295 -9.59 -8.42 -7.07
CA ILE A 295 -10.54 -9.09 -7.94
C ILE A 295 -10.96 -8.13 -9.05
N TYR A 296 -10.85 -8.58 -10.29
CA TYR A 296 -11.27 -7.91 -11.51
C TYR A 296 -12.47 -8.65 -12.07
N ILE A 297 -13.54 -7.91 -12.31
CA ILE A 297 -14.82 -8.47 -12.74
C ILE A 297 -15.22 -7.79 -14.03
N SER A 298 -15.61 -8.59 -15.00
CA SER A 298 -16.25 -8.11 -16.23
C SER A 298 -17.62 -8.76 -16.36
N GLN A 299 -18.67 -7.96 -16.52
CA GLN A 299 -19.99 -8.44 -16.92
C GLN A 299 -20.33 -7.89 -18.29
N ILE A 300 -20.62 -8.78 -19.23
CA ILE A 300 -20.99 -8.45 -20.60
C ILE A 300 -22.50 -8.66 -20.77
N PHE A 301 -23.13 -7.69 -21.42
CA PHE A 301 -24.54 -7.74 -21.80
C PHE A 301 -24.66 -7.74 -23.31
N VAL A 302 -25.57 -8.52 -23.85
CA VAL A 302 -25.92 -8.46 -25.27
C VAL A 302 -27.42 -8.44 -25.49
N LYS A 303 -27.79 -7.81 -26.59
CA LYS A 303 -29.09 -8.02 -27.22
C LYS A 303 -28.90 -9.08 -28.30
N GLY A 304 -29.34 -10.29 -28.02
CA GLY A 304 -29.31 -11.42 -28.94
C GLY A 304 -30.07 -11.11 -30.23
N MET A 305 -29.74 -11.86 -31.30
CA MET A 305 -30.32 -11.67 -32.63
C MET A 305 -31.75 -12.19 -32.77
#